data_AF-A0A951D617-F1
#
_entry.id   AF-A0A951D617-F1
#
_cell.length_a   1.000
_cell.length_b   1.000
_cell.length_c   1.000
_cell.angle_alpha   90.00
_cell.angle_beta   90.00
_cell.angle_gamma   90.00
#
_symmetry.space_group_name_H-M   'P 1'
#
loop_
_entity.id
_entity.type
_entity.pdbx_description
1 polymer ?
#
loop_
_entity_poly.entity_id
_entity_poly.type
_entity_poly.pdbx_seq_one_letter_code
_entity_poly.pdbx_strand_id
1 'polypeptide(L)'
;MPRDAISAVGRRPEWARALGALLIGGWAVYVTVVVASNVTDLLVSFGWIQTSFRSGNLAFIATATRIYFRSRPVDQILLAGVVIWEAGAAALLWYGAIAWYRGGAMRTAAAEAGLIGLALLWMAFAVATEVFVAYDRGVNESAYWALVIAVLATVLTLVHLRREAG
;
A
#
# COMPACT_ATOMS: atom_id res chain seq x y z
N MET A 1 12.72 21.24 44.02
CA MET A 1 12.56 20.15 43.03
C MET A 1 12.61 20.79 41.64
N PRO A 2 13.63 20.53 40.81
CA PRO A 2 13.73 21.18 39.49
C PRO A 2 12.64 20.65 38.56
N ARG A 3 11.94 21.55 37.87
CA ARG A 3 10.86 21.25 36.90
C ARG A 3 11.37 20.64 35.59
N ASP A 4 12.67 20.37 35.49
CA ASP A 4 13.34 20.09 34.22
C ASP A 4 13.36 18.58 33.90
N ALA A 5 13.07 17.73 34.88
CA ALA A 5 13.14 16.27 34.76
C ALA A 5 11.95 15.62 34.04
N ILE A 6 10.87 16.37 33.75
CA ILE A 6 9.64 15.81 33.14
C ILE A 6 9.63 15.95 31.60
N SER A 7 10.57 16.71 31.02
CA SER A 7 10.58 16.98 29.56
C SER A 7 11.35 15.97 28.70
N ALA A 8 12.00 14.98 29.31
CA ALA A 8 12.82 13.98 28.63
C ALA A 8 12.08 12.66 28.36
N VAL A 9 10.76 12.70 28.10
CA VAL A 9 10.12 11.58 27.39
C VAL A 9 10.77 11.55 26.00
N GLY A 10 11.59 10.52 25.76
CA GLY A 10 12.58 10.44 24.70
C GLY A 10 12.04 10.84 23.34
N ARG A 11 12.49 11.99 22.82
CA ARG A 11 12.32 12.27 21.39
C ARG A 11 13.20 11.28 20.63
N ARG A 12 12.59 10.53 19.70
CA ARG A 12 13.32 9.65 18.76
C ARG A 12 14.53 10.40 18.16
N PRO A 13 15.69 9.74 18.02
CA PRO A 13 16.83 10.37 17.37
C PRO A 13 16.48 10.74 15.93
N GLU A 14 17.13 11.77 15.38
CA GLU A 14 16.78 12.34 14.07
C GLU A 14 16.84 11.31 12.95
N TRP A 15 17.85 10.44 12.98
CA TRP A 15 18.02 9.37 12.00
C TRP A 15 16.84 8.38 12.02
N ALA A 16 16.27 8.05 13.19
CA ALA A 16 15.14 7.14 13.30
C ALA A 16 13.83 7.78 12.79
N ARG A 17 13.67 9.09 12.99
CA ARG A 17 12.58 9.86 12.40
C ARG A 17 12.70 9.91 10.88
N ALA A 18 13.89 10.20 10.37
CA ALA A 18 14.16 10.25 8.94
C ALA A 18 13.97 8.87 8.28
N LEU A 19 14.52 7.80 8.85
CA LEU A 19 14.40 6.45 8.33
C LEU A 19 12.94 5.98 8.26
N GLY A 20 12.18 6.11 9.35
CA GLY A 20 10.78 5.69 9.31
C GLY A 20 9.94 6.52 8.34
N ALA A 21 10.18 7.84 8.25
CA ALA A 21 9.50 8.68 7.27
C ALA A 21 9.87 8.30 5.83
N LEU A 22 11.13 7.95 5.57
CA LEU A 22 11.59 7.47 4.26
C LEU A 22 10.93 6.16 3.87
N LEU A 23 10.87 5.18 4.79
CA LEU A 23 10.25 3.88 4.52
C LEU A 23 8.75 4.03 4.22
N ILE A 24 8.02 4.80 5.02
CA ILE A 24 6.59 5.04 4.81
C ILE A 24 6.38 5.86 3.52
N GLY A 25 7.18 6.91 3.31
CA GLY A 25 7.09 7.77 2.13
C GLY A 25 7.44 7.03 0.84
N GLY A 26 8.39 6.09 0.87
CA GLY A 26 8.73 5.23 -0.26
C GLY A 26 7.53 4.39 -0.69
N TRP A 27 6.82 3.77 0.26
CA TRP A 27 5.56 3.07 -0.03
C TRP A 27 4.49 4.03 -0.55
N ALA A 28 4.36 5.22 0.02
CA ALA A 28 3.39 6.22 -0.43
C ALA A 28 3.60 6.59 -1.91
N VAL A 29 4.86 6.83 -2.32
CA VAL A 29 5.23 7.12 -3.70
C VAL A 29 4.93 5.93 -4.61
N TYR A 30 5.37 4.73 -4.24
CA TYR A 30 5.13 3.52 -5.02
C TYR A 30 3.63 3.29 -5.26
N VAL A 31 2.82 3.31 -4.21
CA VAL A 31 1.37 3.10 -4.32
C VAL A 31 0.70 4.25 -5.10
N THR A 32 1.19 5.48 -4.99
CA THR A 32 0.68 6.60 -5.81
C THR A 32 0.87 6.33 -7.32
N VAL A 33 2.01 5.77 -7.72
CA VAL A 33 2.25 5.36 -9.11
C VAL A 33 1.31 4.22 -9.51
N VAL A 34 1.10 3.23 -8.63
CA VAL A 34 0.14 2.14 -8.86
C VAL A 34 -1.27 2.69 -9.08
N VAL A 35 -1.77 3.54 -8.17
CA VAL A 35 -3.07 4.23 -8.30
C VAL A 35 -3.17 4.98 -9.62
N ALA A 36 -2.18 5.80 -9.95
CA ALA A 36 -2.19 6.60 -11.17
C ALA A 36 -2.27 5.71 -12.42
N SER A 37 -1.50 4.62 -12.45
CA SER A 37 -1.51 3.67 -13.57
C SER A 37 -2.81 2.87 -13.67
N ASN A 38 -3.46 2.51 -12.54
CA ASN A 38 -4.75 1.82 -12.50
C ASN A 38 -5.92 2.74 -12.88
N VAL A 39 -5.93 3.98 -12.38
CA VAL A 39 -6.88 5.01 -12.81
C VAL A 39 -6.80 5.19 -14.32
N THR A 40 -5.58 5.30 -14.84
CA THR A 40 -5.38 5.48 -16.27
C THR A 40 -5.87 4.27 -17.08
N ASP A 41 -5.61 3.04 -16.60
CA ASP A 41 -6.12 1.81 -17.22
C ASP A 41 -7.67 1.80 -17.25
N LEU A 42 -8.30 2.24 -16.16
CA LEU A 42 -9.76 2.35 -16.06
C LEU A 42 -10.33 3.41 -17.02
N LEU A 43 -9.73 4.61 -17.10
CA LEU A 43 -10.16 5.68 -18.01
C LEU A 43 -9.99 5.28 -19.48
N VAL A 44 -8.88 4.61 -19.83
CA VAL A 44 -8.67 4.03 -21.16
C VAL A 44 -9.75 3.00 -21.46
N SER A 45 -10.16 2.19 -20.49
CA SER A 45 -11.22 1.19 -20.68
C SER A 45 -12.59 1.79 -20.97
N PHE A 46 -12.85 3.04 -20.59
CA PHE A 46 -14.06 3.76 -20.97
C PHE A 46 -13.94 4.50 -22.31
N GLY A 47 -12.75 4.48 -22.93
CA GLY A 47 -12.46 5.21 -24.17
C GLY A 47 -12.30 6.71 -23.96
N TRP A 48 -12.13 7.18 -22.71
CA TRP A 48 -12.04 8.61 -22.41
C TRP A 48 -10.67 9.20 -22.73
N ILE A 49 -9.61 8.39 -22.69
CA ILE A 49 -8.23 8.81 -22.96
C ILE A 49 -7.47 7.73 -23.75
N GLN A 50 -6.36 8.13 -24.37
CA GLN A 50 -5.41 7.23 -25.01
C GLN A 50 -4.00 7.51 -24.48
N THR A 51 -3.35 6.51 -23.89
CA THR A 51 -2.00 6.62 -23.32
C THR A 51 -1.39 5.24 -23.14
N SER A 52 -0.06 5.18 -23.14
CA SER A 52 0.71 3.97 -22.83
C SER A 52 0.94 3.78 -21.33
N PHE A 53 0.75 4.82 -20.52
CA PHE A 53 0.89 4.73 -19.06
C PHE A 53 -0.34 4.07 -18.46
N ARG A 54 -0.32 2.73 -18.34
CA ARG A 54 -1.42 1.95 -17.75
C ARG A 54 -0.83 0.70 -17.10
N SER A 55 -1.45 0.25 -16.02
CA SER A 55 -0.99 -0.94 -15.29
C SER A 55 -1.23 -2.24 -16.07
N GLY A 56 -2.28 -2.29 -16.89
CA GLY A 56 -2.76 -3.54 -17.49
C GLY A 56 -3.55 -4.42 -16.51
N ASN A 57 -3.83 -3.92 -15.31
CA ASN A 57 -4.53 -4.69 -14.28
C ASN A 57 -5.99 -4.99 -14.64
N LEU A 58 -6.63 -4.20 -15.51
CA LEU A 58 -7.98 -4.55 -15.98
C LEU A 58 -7.95 -5.85 -16.79
N ALA A 59 -6.95 -6.01 -17.68
CA ALA A 59 -6.80 -7.23 -18.47
C ALA A 59 -6.40 -8.43 -17.60
N PHE A 60 -5.60 -8.18 -16.56
CA PHE A 60 -5.27 -9.18 -15.55
C PHE A 60 -6.50 -9.65 -14.78
N ILE A 61 -7.33 -8.72 -14.29
CA ILE A 61 -8.60 -9.02 -13.61
C ILE A 61 -9.51 -9.83 -14.54
N ALA A 62 -9.71 -9.38 -15.78
CA ALA A 62 -10.53 -10.08 -16.76
C ALA A 62 -10.03 -11.51 -17.04
N THR A 63 -8.71 -11.72 -16.98
CA THR A 63 -8.11 -13.06 -17.12
C THR A 63 -8.41 -13.94 -15.91
N ALA A 64 -8.31 -13.38 -14.71
CA ALA A 64 -8.60 -14.09 -13.47
C ALA A 64 -10.10 -14.44 -13.34
N THR A 65 -10.98 -13.48 -13.60
CA THR A 65 -12.42 -13.65 -13.40
C THR A 65 -13.09 -14.53 -14.45
N ARG A 66 -12.44 -14.77 -15.61
CA ARG A 66 -13.01 -15.47 -16.77
C ARG A 66 -13.60 -16.84 -16.48
N ILE A 67 -13.12 -17.51 -15.42
CA ILE A 67 -13.59 -18.84 -15.00
C ILE A 67 -15.03 -18.77 -14.49
N TYR A 68 -15.40 -17.67 -13.84
CA TYR A 68 -16.73 -17.49 -13.22
C TYR A 68 -17.64 -16.59 -14.04
N PHE A 69 -17.11 -15.53 -14.64
CA PHE A 69 -17.89 -14.61 -15.46
C PHE A 69 -17.02 -13.92 -16.51
N ARG A 70 -17.63 -13.53 -17.64
CA ARG A 70 -16.98 -12.74 -18.70
C ARG A 70 -17.74 -11.45 -18.88
N SER A 71 -17.46 -10.46 -18.04
CA SER A 71 -18.19 -9.19 -18.03
C SER A 71 -17.25 -8.03 -17.78
N ARG A 72 -16.96 -7.28 -18.84
CA ARG A 72 -16.12 -6.08 -18.79
C ARG A 72 -16.59 -5.05 -17.74
N PRO A 73 -17.91 -4.77 -17.60
CA PRO A 73 -18.37 -3.90 -16.51
C PRO A 73 -18.01 -4.41 -15.11
N VAL A 74 -18.05 -5.73 -14.89
CA VAL A 74 -17.68 -6.30 -13.59
C VAL A 74 -16.17 -6.12 -13.35
N ASP A 75 -15.33 -6.38 -14.35
CA ASP A 75 -13.89 -6.18 -14.24
C ASP A 75 -13.54 -4.70 -13.97
N GLN A 76 -14.26 -3.77 -14.61
CA GLN A 76 -14.12 -2.32 -14.37
C GLN A 76 -14.50 -1.93 -12.94
N ILE A 77 -15.59 -2.49 -12.40
CA ILE A 77 -16.04 -2.27 -11.01
C ILE A 77 -14.99 -2.82 -10.03
N LEU A 78 -14.46 -4.02 -10.29
CA LEU A 78 -13.40 -4.61 -9.47
C LEU A 78 -12.14 -3.75 -9.47
N LEU A 79 -11.68 -3.28 -10.63
CA LEU A 79 -10.54 -2.38 -10.72
C LEU A 79 -10.82 -1.05 -10.01
N ALA A 80 -12.02 -0.49 -10.14
CA ALA A 80 -12.40 0.73 -9.42
C ALA A 80 -12.34 0.54 -7.90
N GLY A 81 -12.77 -0.63 -7.40
CA GLY A 81 -12.64 -1.00 -5.99
C GLY A 81 -11.19 -1.07 -5.53
N VAL A 82 -10.31 -1.70 -6.33
CA VAL A 82 -8.86 -1.73 -6.11
C VAL A 82 -8.28 -0.32 -6.05
N VAL A 83 -8.62 0.55 -7.01
CA VAL A 83 -8.16 1.95 -7.06
C VAL A 83 -8.55 2.71 -5.78
N ILE A 84 -9.78 2.55 -5.31
CA ILE A 84 -10.25 3.21 -4.07
C ILE A 84 -9.44 2.72 -2.87
N TRP A 85 -9.19 1.41 -2.79
CA TRP A 85 -8.38 0.82 -1.72
C TRP A 85 -6.94 1.36 -1.74
N GLU A 86 -6.29 1.31 -2.90
CA GLU A 86 -4.93 1.80 -3.10
C GLU A 86 -4.80 3.30 -2.78
N ALA A 87 -5.76 4.11 -3.23
CA ALA A 87 -5.80 5.54 -2.95
C ALA A 87 -5.96 5.82 -1.45
N GLY A 88 -6.82 5.06 -0.76
CA GLY A 88 -6.96 5.12 0.69
C GLY A 88 -5.66 4.79 1.43
N ALA A 89 -4.99 3.71 1.02
CA ALA A 89 -3.69 3.32 1.58
C ALA A 89 -2.62 4.39 1.31
N ALA A 90 -2.52 4.90 0.09
CA ALA A 90 -1.57 5.96 -0.27
C ALA A 90 -1.77 7.24 0.55
N ALA A 91 -3.02 7.67 0.75
CA ALA A 91 -3.34 8.84 1.56
C ALA A 91 -2.91 8.65 3.02
N LEU A 92 -3.19 7.49 3.61
CA LEU A 92 -2.76 7.15 4.98
C LEU A 92 -1.24 7.09 5.11
N LEU A 93 -0.54 6.56 4.10
CA LEU A 93 0.93 6.50 4.07
C LEU A 93 1.54 7.90 3.96
N TRP A 94 1.04 8.77 3.09
CA TRP A 94 1.51 10.16 3.01
C TRP A 94 1.33 10.91 4.33
N TYR A 95 0.13 10.81 4.91
CA TYR A 95 -0.15 11.42 6.21
C TYR A 95 0.75 10.82 7.30
N GLY A 96 0.92 9.49 7.30
CA GLY A 96 1.77 8.75 8.22
C GLY A 96 3.24 9.14 8.14
N ALA A 97 3.79 9.34 6.94
CA ALA A 97 5.17 9.74 6.72
C ALA A 97 5.44 11.14 7.30
N ILE A 98 4.55 12.11 7.01
CA ILE A 98 4.65 13.48 7.53
C ILE A 98 4.51 13.48 9.05
N ALA A 99 3.54 12.73 9.58
CA ALA A 99 3.31 12.59 11.01
C ALA A 99 4.49 11.97 11.76
N TRP A 100 5.09 10.92 11.18
CA TRP A 100 6.24 10.22 11.73
C TRP A 100 7.44 11.16 11.87
N TYR A 101 7.75 11.90 10.79
CA TYR A 101 8.86 12.86 10.78
C TYR A 101 8.67 13.96 11.83
N ARG A 102 7.43 14.46 11.99
CA ARG A 102 7.08 15.51 12.97
C ARG A 102 7.03 15.02 14.43
N GLY A 103 7.14 13.72 14.69
CA GLY A 103 7.25 13.16 16.05
C GLY A 103 5.94 13.09 16.85
N GLY A 104 4.76 13.11 16.21
CA GLY A 104 3.48 13.00 16.92
C GLY A 104 3.12 11.56 17.29
N ALA A 105 3.19 11.19 18.58
CA ALA A 105 2.92 9.83 19.07
C ALA A 105 1.50 9.31 18.70
N MET A 106 0.47 10.15 18.80
CA MET A 106 -0.91 9.81 18.40
C MET A 106 -1.11 9.66 16.88
N ARG A 107 -0.10 10.00 16.07
CA ARG A 107 -0.21 10.05 14.60
C ARG A 107 0.52 8.92 13.88
N THR A 108 1.15 7.98 14.60
CA THR A 108 1.72 6.76 14.01
C THR A 108 0.66 5.74 13.58
N ALA A 109 -0.54 5.82 14.14
CA ALA A 109 -1.65 4.93 13.82
C ALA A 109 -2.04 4.97 12.33
N ALA A 110 -1.92 6.14 11.68
CA ALA A 110 -2.19 6.25 10.25
C ALA A 110 -1.14 5.55 9.38
N ALA A 111 0.14 5.61 9.77
CA ALA A 111 1.20 4.87 9.09
C ALA A 111 0.96 3.35 9.22
N GLU A 112 0.62 2.88 10.43
CA GLU A 112 0.29 1.48 10.68
C GLU A 112 -0.96 1.06 9.89
N ALA A 113 -2.03 1.84 9.89
CA ALA A 113 -3.24 1.56 9.14
C ALA A 113 -2.99 1.54 7.61
N GLY A 114 -2.19 2.47 7.09
CA GLY A 114 -1.81 2.50 5.67
C GLY A 114 -0.98 1.27 5.27
N LEU A 115 -0.01 0.88 6.09
CA LEU A 115 0.81 -0.32 5.84
C LEU A 115 -0.01 -1.61 5.98
N ILE A 116 -0.88 -1.73 7.00
CA ILE A 116 -1.76 -2.89 7.16
C ILE A 116 -2.74 -2.98 5.99
N GLY A 117 -3.36 -1.86 5.60
CA GLY A 117 -4.25 -1.79 4.45
C GLY A 117 -3.55 -2.21 3.15
N LEU A 118 -2.27 -1.83 2.99
CA LEU A 118 -1.45 -2.22 1.86
C LEU A 118 -1.08 -3.72 1.90
N ALA A 119 -0.72 -4.26 3.06
CA ALA A 119 -0.46 -5.70 3.21
C ALA A 119 -1.71 -6.54 2.89
N LEU A 120 -2.89 -6.12 3.38
CA LEU A 120 -4.16 -6.76 3.08
C LEU A 120 -4.48 -6.72 1.57
N LEU A 121 -4.18 -5.60 0.90
CA LEU A 121 -4.33 -5.50 -0.56
C LEU A 121 -3.48 -6.54 -1.29
N TRP A 122 -2.19 -6.63 -0.96
CA TRP A 122 -1.29 -7.60 -1.59
C TRP A 122 -1.69 -9.05 -1.28
N MET A 123 -2.14 -9.35 -0.06
CA MET A 123 -2.70 -10.66 0.27
C MET A 123 -3.97 -10.95 -0.54
N ALA A 124 -4.85 -9.97 -0.73
CA ALA A 124 -6.04 -10.14 -1.56
C ALA A 124 -5.66 -10.49 -3.01
N PHE A 125 -4.64 -9.85 -3.58
CA PHE A 125 -4.11 -10.22 -4.90
C PHE A 125 -3.52 -11.63 -4.91
N ALA A 126 -2.72 -12.00 -3.90
CA ALA A 126 -2.13 -13.34 -3.81
C ALA A 126 -3.20 -14.44 -3.72
N VAL A 127 -4.22 -14.23 -2.87
CA VAL A 127 -5.35 -15.15 -2.73
C VAL A 127 -6.20 -15.17 -4.00
N ALA A 128 -6.45 -14.03 -4.62
CA ALA A 128 -7.18 -13.97 -5.88
C ALA A 128 -6.43 -14.76 -6.97
N THR A 129 -5.11 -14.60 -7.10
CA THR A 129 -4.36 -15.40 -8.07
C THR A 129 -4.42 -16.89 -7.79
N GLU A 130 -4.41 -17.29 -6.53
CA GLU A 130 -4.57 -18.71 -6.16
C GLU A 130 -5.96 -19.23 -6.55
N VAL A 131 -7.02 -18.51 -6.16
CA VAL A 131 -8.41 -18.93 -6.39
C VAL A 131 -8.78 -18.92 -7.88
N PHE A 132 -8.33 -17.90 -8.61
CA PHE A 132 -8.77 -17.63 -9.97
C PHE A 132 -7.79 -18.12 -11.04
N VAL A 133 -6.52 -18.32 -10.71
CA VAL A 133 -5.46 -18.54 -11.72
C VAL A 133 -4.56 -19.73 -11.44
N ALA A 134 -4.57 -20.35 -10.26
CA ALA A 134 -3.66 -21.47 -9.94
C ALA A 134 -3.72 -22.66 -10.91
N TYR A 135 -4.83 -22.83 -11.64
CA TYR A 135 -4.95 -23.89 -12.67
C TYR A 135 -4.42 -23.50 -14.06
N ASP A 136 -4.02 -22.24 -14.24
CA ASP A 136 -3.34 -21.72 -15.43
C ASP A 136 -1.85 -21.57 -15.13
N ARG A 137 -1.01 -22.46 -15.68
CA ARG A 137 0.37 -22.77 -15.23
C ARG A 137 1.43 -21.66 -15.41
N GLY A 138 1.08 -20.38 -15.36
CA GLY A 138 1.98 -19.27 -15.68
C GLY A 138 1.86 -18.02 -14.82
N VAL A 139 0.93 -17.95 -13.87
CA VAL A 139 0.83 -16.79 -12.95
C VAL A 139 1.51 -17.12 -11.64
N ASN A 140 2.43 -16.25 -11.23
CA ASN A 140 3.28 -16.43 -10.06
C ASN A 140 2.88 -15.45 -8.95
N GLU A 141 2.13 -15.94 -7.97
CA GLU A 141 1.66 -15.21 -6.80
C GLU A 141 2.78 -14.80 -5.83
N SER A 142 3.99 -15.37 -5.99
CA SER A 142 5.14 -15.06 -5.11
C SER A 142 5.51 -13.58 -5.12
N ALA A 143 5.25 -12.84 -6.20
CA ALA A 143 5.47 -11.40 -6.25
C ALA A 143 4.61 -10.66 -5.21
N TYR A 144 3.35 -11.06 -5.05
CA TYR A 144 2.45 -10.46 -4.07
C TYR A 144 2.86 -10.85 -2.65
N TRP A 145 3.25 -12.11 -2.41
CA TRP A 145 3.79 -12.53 -1.12
C TRP A 145 5.07 -11.78 -0.73
N ALA A 146 5.97 -11.53 -1.69
CA ALA A 146 7.16 -10.71 -1.46
C ALA A 146 6.79 -9.29 -1.04
N LEU A 147 5.78 -8.67 -1.66
CA LEU A 147 5.27 -7.36 -1.27
C LEU A 147 4.65 -7.38 0.14
N VAL A 148 3.87 -8.41 0.49
CA VAL A 148 3.33 -8.59 1.86
C VAL A 148 4.48 -8.64 2.87
N ILE A 149 5.49 -9.47 2.63
CA ILE A 149 6.66 -9.61 3.51
C ILE A 149 7.41 -8.29 3.65
N ALA A 150 7.63 -7.56 2.55
CA ALA A 150 8.31 -6.26 2.58
C ALA A 150 7.52 -5.21 3.40
N VAL A 151 6.20 -5.20 3.30
CA VAL A 151 5.33 -4.33 4.10
C VAL A 151 5.38 -4.73 5.58
N LEU A 152 5.31 -6.02 5.91
CA LEU A 152 5.41 -6.51 7.30
C LEU A 152 6.78 -6.20 7.91
N ALA A 153 7.87 -6.36 7.16
CA ALA A 153 9.20 -5.96 7.59
C ALA A 153 9.29 -4.46 7.88
N THR A 154 8.62 -3.63 7.07
CA THR A 154 8.50 -2.19 7.32
C THR A 154 7.74 -1.92 8.63
N VAL A 155 6.61 -2.57 8.86
CA VAL A 155 5.84 -2.45 10.12
C VAL A 155 6.70 -2.83 11.33
N LEU A 156 7.40 -3.97 11.29
CA LEU A 156 8.28 -4.42 12.36
C LEU A 156 9.41 -3.43 12.64
N THR A 157 9.98 -2.86 11.58
CA THR A 157 11.02 -1.81 11.69
C THR A 157 10.48 -0.59 12.42
N LEU A 158 9.29 -0.10 12.05
CA LEU A 158 8.67 1.05 12.74
C LEU A 158 8.35 0.75 14.21
N VAL A 159 7.88 -0.46 14.51
CA VAL A 159 7.63 -0.91 15.90
C VAL A 159 8.93 -0.89 16.70
N HIS A 160 10.02 -1.39 16.12
CA HIS A 160 11.34 -1.40 16.76
C HIS A 160 11.88 0.02 17.00
N LEU A 161 11.87 0.89 15.98
CA LEU A 161 12.29 2.29 16.09
C LEU A 161 11.48 3.10 17.11
N ARG A 162 10.23 2.71 17.38
CA ARG A 162 9.40 3.31 18.43
C ARG A 162 9.83 2.86 19.83
N ARG A 163 10.22 1.59 20.00
CA ARG A 163 10.62 1.02 21.30
C ARG A 163 11.96 1.56 21.79
N GLU A 164 12.92 1.81 20.89
CA GLU A 164 14.23 2.36 21.27
C GLU A 164 14.19 3.82 21.73
N ALA A 165 13.06 4.50 21.57
CA ALA A 165 12.90 5.91 21.92
C ALA A 165 12.06 6.18 23.17
N GLY A 166 11.45 5.15 23.76
CA GLY A 166 10.69 5.23 25.01
C GLY A 166 11.46 4.62 26.16
#